data_AF-A0A3M7Q9G8-F1
#
_entry.id   AF-A0A3M7Q9G8-F1
#
_cell.length_a   1.000
_cell.length_b   1.000
_cell.length_c   1.000
_cell.angle_alpha   90.00
_cell.angle_beta   90.00
_cell.angle_gamma   90.00
#
_symmetry.space_group_name_H-M   'P 1'
#
loop_
_entity.id
_entity.type
_entity.pdbx_description
1 polymer ?
#
loop_
_entity_poly.entity_id
_entity_poly.type
_entity_poly.pdbx_seq_one_letter_code
_entity_poly.pdbx_strand_id
1 'polypeptide(L)'
;MPCPVCGAYMEGERGNQFFITTTDGDKDEEVKNNIGGELVKRIHKAHVNGQNFRVYVVLPLLPGFDNPNSIQAVQYYNLRSIFNGQFSIYHELKNRGVPDPFKYITFYGMRNWAVLMGKLVQEIIYVHSKLMIVDDKYVICGSANINDRSLLGKRDSEVAAVIKDEEFFESVLGGEQVMVGKYANSLRKKIFKLHLGIYFNNPNKVEVQDCVCDQFYDYFRSVSDQNTFVYDYVFKCLPSDNIKSFDTLKTYSLSPCLSKTDPIKAKKEMEEKVKGFIVNFPLLFLSKEVNFFPDLRTREGMVPTSIWT
;
A
#
# COMPACT_ATOMS: atom_id res chain seq x y z
N MET A 1 29.92 7.34 -1.79
CA MET A 1 29.30 6.43 -2.78
C MET A 1 27.82 6.29 -2.44
N PRO A 2 26.88 6.29 -3.41
CA PRO A 2 25.49 5.97 -3.12
C PRO A 2 25.41 4.55 -2.53
N CYS A 3 24.60 4.36 -1.49
CA CYS A 3 24.40 3.08 -0.83
C CYS A 3 23.93 2.04 -1.87
N PRO A 4 24.57 0.86 -1.98
CA PRO A 4 24.17 -0.17 -2.96
C PRO A 4 22.81 -0.78 -2.65
N VAL A 5 22.29 -0.55 -1.44
CA VAL A 5 21.05 -1.10 -0.92
C VAL A 5 20.15 0.05 -0.50
N CYS A 6 18.97 0.15 -1.10
CA CYS A 6 17.98 1.17 -0.75
C CYS A 6 16.61 0.55 -0.49
N GLY A 7 15.88 1.12 0.47
CA GLY A 7 14.54 0.66 0.85
C GLY A 7 13.66 1.86 1.11
N ALA A 8 12.44 1.86 0.56
CA ALA A 8 11.45 2.91 0.81
C ALA A 8 10.19 2.32 1.46
N TYR A 9 9.71 2.95 2.54
CA TYR A 9 8.44 2.62 3.19
C TYR A 9 7.50 3.82 3.15
N MET A 10 6.25 3.63 2.71
CA MET A 10 5.26 4.71 2.56
C MET A 10 3.89 4.42 3.21
N GLU A 11 3.27 5.43 3.85
CA GLU A 11 1.88 5.46 4.38
C GLU A 11 1.16 6.80 3.97
N GLY A 12 -0.15 7.04 4.26
CA GLY A 12 -0.86 8.36 4.10
C GLY A 12 -2.14 8.59 4.98
N GLU A 13 -2.72 9.84 5.09
CA GLU A 13 -3.83 10.45 5.98
C GLU A 13 -5.33 10.47 5.46
N ARG A 14 -6.30 10.84 6.35
CA ARG A 14 -7.78 11.13 6.28
C ARG A 14 -8.00 12.48 5.62
N GLY A 15 -9.18 12.60 5.02
CA GLY A 15 -9.38 13.48 3.89
C GLY A 15 -8.73 12.81 2.70
N ASN A 16 -9.25 11.63 2.34
CA ASN A 16 -8.86 10.79 1.22
C ASN A 16 -7.34 10.52 1.11
N GLN A 17 -6.93 9.29 1.44
CA GLN A 17 -5.54 8.89 1.26
C GLN A 17 -5.35 8.40 -0.17
N PHE A 18 -4.32 8.93 -0.82
CA PHE A 18 -4.11 8.72 -2.24
C PHE A 18 -2.71 8.20 -2.51
N PHE A 19 -2.63 7.27 -3.44
CA PHE A 19 -1.43 6.99 -4.20
C PHE A 19 -1.75 7.29 -5.67
N ILE A 20 -2.01 8.57 -5.93
CA ILE A 20 -2.36 9.08 -7.25
C ILE A 20 -1.15 9.79 -7.81
N THR A 21 -0.47 9.13 -8.73
CA THR A 21 0.72 9.62 -9.37
C THR A 21 0.79 9.10 -10.81
N THR A 22 1.73 9.61 -11.58
CA THR A 22 1.99 9.15 -12.94
C THR A 22 3.46 8.86 -13.15
N THR A 23 3.76 8.06 -14.16
CA THR A 23 5.13 7.78 -14.59
C THR A 23 5.66 8.77 -15.63
N ASP A 24 4.79 9.62 -16.18
CA ASP A 24 5.14 10.65 -17.15
C ASP A 24 4.18 11.87 -17.02
N GLY A 25 4.50 12.79 -16.10
CA GLY A 25 3.69 13.99 -15.82
C GLY A 25 3.58 14.98 -16.99
N ASP A 26 4.50 14.91 -17.96
CA ASP A 26 4.45 15.75 -19.14
C ASP A 26 3.38 15.25 -20.12
N LYS A 27 3.24 13.92 -20.27
CA LYS A 27 2.27 13.30 -21.18
C LYS A 27 0.91 12.96 -20.58
N ASP A 28 0.84 12.71 -19.28
CA ASP A 28 -0.43 12.39 -18.62
C ASP A 28 -1.28 13.65 -18.48
N GLU A 29 -2.44 13.70 -19.13
CA GLU A 29 -3.32 14.87 -19.15
C GLU A 29 -4.02 15.12 -17.80
N GLU A 30 -4.17 14.10 -16.97
CA GLU A 30 -5.02 14.14 -15.76
C GLU A 30 -4.22 14.26 -14.45
N VAL A 31 -3.02 13.67 -14.41
CA VAL A 31 -2.16 13.61 -13.22
C VAL A 31 -0.76 14.12 -13.60
N LYS A 32 -0.19 15.03 -12.79
CA LYS A 32 1.04 15.75 -13.12
C LYS A 32 2.22 15.47 -12.19
N ASN A 33 1.98 15.08 -10.94
CA ASN A 33 3.05 14.75 -10.01
C ASN A 33 3.81 13.50 -10.49
N ASN A 34 5.15 13.55 -10.43
CA ASN A 34 6.01 12.53 -11.03
C ASN A 34 6.62 11.54 -10.01
N ILE A 35 5.97 11.34 -8.86
CA ILE A 35 6.46 10.41 -7.82
C ILE A 35 6.55 8.98 -8.38
N GLY A 36 5.55 8.53 -9.12
CA GLY A 36 5.54 7.23 -9.80
C GLY A 36 6.69 7.10 -10.79
N GLY A 37 6.96 8.15 -11.56
CA GLY A 37 8.08 8.21 -12.51
C GLY A 37 9.43 8.07 -11.83
N GLU A 38 9.65 8.73 -10.70
CA GLU A 38 10.90 8.60 -9.93
C GLU A 38 11.07 7.22 -9.29
N LEU A 39 9.98 6.61 -8.79
CA LEU A 39 9.99 5.23 -8.31
C LEU A 39 10.39 4.26 -9.42
N VAL A 40 9.77 4.37 -10.60
CA VAL A 40 10.10 3.57 -11.78
C VAL A 40 11.57 3.72 -12.16
N LYS A 41 12.08 4.96 -12.26
CA LYS A 41 13.49 5.23 -12.59
C LYS A 41 14.43 4.56 -11.60
N ARG A 42 14.14 4.67 -10.29
CA ARG A 42 14.97 4.09 -9.22
C ARG A 42 14.94 2.56 -9.23
N ILE A 43 13.77 1.96 -9.44
CA ILE A 43 13.60 0.50 -9.52
C ILE A 43 14.30 -0.04 -10.76
N HIS A 44 14.10 0.56 -11.93
CA HIS A 44 14.78 0.17 -13.15
C HIS A 44 16.31 0.23 -12.99
N LYS A 45 16.83 1.29 -12.38
CA LYS A 45 18.26 1.40 -12.05
C LYS A 45 18.73 0.27 -11.12
N ALA A 46 17.94 -0.09 -10.10
CA ALA A 46 18.27 -1.22 -9.23
C ALA A 46 18.32 -2.52 -10.03
N HIS A 47 17.34 -2.75 -10.90
CA HIS A 47 17.24 -3.95 -11.71
C HIS A 47 18.44 -4.12 -12.64
N VAL A 48 18.79 -3.08 -13.41
CA VAL A 48 19.94 -3.08 -14.33
C VAL A 48 21.25 -3.35 -13.58
N ASN A 49 21.38 -2.84 -12.36
CA ASN A 49 22.57 -3.01 -11.55
C ASN A 49 22.57 -4.28 -10.68
N GLY A 50 21.53 -5.12 -10.74
CA GLY A 50 21.39 -6.30 -9.89
C GLY A 50 21.32 -5.98 -8.38
N GLN A 51 20.85 -4.79 -8.01
CA GLN A 51 20.81 -4.33 -6.62
C GLN A 51 19.56 -4.81 -5.88
N ASN A 52 19.74 -5.17 -4.60
CA ASN A 52 18.62 -5.38 -3.69
C ASN A 52 17.96 -4.03 -3.36
N PHE A 53 16.75 -3.84 -3.90
CA PHE A 53 15.95 -2.63 -3.72
C PHE A 53 14.50 -3.01 -3.48
N ARG A 54 13.91 -2.54 -2.38
CA ARG A 54 12.52 -2.84 -2.00
C ARG A 54 11.73 -1.58 -1.71
N VAL A 55 10.49 -1.54 -2.17
CA VAL A 55 9.52 -0.48 -1.91
C VAL A 55 8.27 -1.12 -1.34
N TYR A 56 7.94 -0.72 -0.12
CA TYR A 56 6.75 -1.14 0.61
C TYR A 56 5.77 0.03 0.64
N VAL A 57 4.59 -0.16 0.06
CA VAL A 57 3.54 0.87 0.03
C VAL A 57 2.33 0.39 0.81
N VAL A 58 1.89 1.15 1.82
CA VAL A 58 0.72 0.82 2.63
C VAL A 58 -0.35 1.91 2.46
N LEU A 59 -1.52 1.51 1.97
CA LEU A 59 -2.64 2.38 1.59
C LEU A 59 -3.92 1.93 2.33
N PRO A 60 -4.96 2.76 2.46
CA PRO A 60 -6.20 2.26 2.99
C PRO A 60 -6.83 1.39 1.90
N LEU A 61 -7.43 0.27 2.32
CA LEU A 61 -8.04 -0.65 1.37
C LEU A 61 -9.20 -0.01 0.58
N LEU A 62 -9.92 0.93 1.21
CA LEU A 62 -10.93 1.76 0.58
C LEU A 62 -10.72 3.23 0.96
N PRO A 63 -10.99 4.17 0.04
CA PRO A 63 -11.05 5.59 0.34
C PRO A 63 -12.09 5.91 1.42
N GLY A 64 -11.77 6.87 2.30
CA GLY A 64 -12.60 7.24 3.45
C GLY A 64 -13.76 8.18 3.13
N PHE A 65 -14.64 7.79 2.20
CA PHE A 65 -15.87 8.53 1.88
C PHE A 65 -17.11 7.71 2.22
N ASP A 66 -18.22 8.43 2.48
CA ASP A 66 -19.52 7.82 2.67
C ASP A 66 -20.25 7.54 1.34
N ASN A 67 -19.85 8.20 0.24
CA ASN A 67 -20.47 8.05 -1.07
C ASN A 67 -19.74 6.99 -1.92
N PRO A 68 -20.43 5.92 -2.37
CA PRO A 68 -19.86 4.89 -3.25
C PRO A 68 -19.20 5.45 -4.53
N ASN A 69 -19.75 6.49 -5.14
CA ASN A 69 -19.17 7.09 -6.35
C ASN A 69 -17.83 7.78 -6.05
N SER A 70 -17.70 8.43 -4.89
CA SER A 70 -16.44 9.06 -4.49
C SER A 70 -15.37 8.02 -4.16
N ILE A 71 -15.76 6.93 -3.49
CA ILE A 71 -14.90 5.75 -3.27
C ILE A 71 -14.41 5.22 -4.64
N GLN A 72 -15.34 5.07 -5.58
CA GLN A 72 -15.06 4.56 -6.93
C GLN A 72 -14.09 5.48 -7.70
N ALA A 73 -14.32 6.79 -7.73
CA ALA A 73 -13.44 7.76 -8.40
C ALA A 73 -12.00 7.71 -7.88
N VAL A 74 -11.84 7.67 -6.57
CA VAL A 74 -10.51 7.64 -5.96
C VAL A 74 -9.83 6.30 -6.14
N GLN A 75 -10.57 5.20 -6.00
CA GLN A 75 -10.04 3.87 -6.25
C GLN A 75 -9.59 3.72 -7.72
N TYR A 76 -10.31 4.35 -8.65
CA TYR A 76 -9.91 4.45 -10.06
C TYR A 76 -8.53 5.03 -10.23
N TYR A 77 -8.28 6.22 -9.68
CA TYR A 77 -6.96 6.85 -9.82
C TYR A 77 -5.86 6.09 -9.08
N ASN A 78 -6.13 5.52 -7.90
CA ASN A 78 -5.16 4.65 -7.21
C ASN A 78 -4.75 3.47 -8.12
N LEU A 79 -5.71 2.73 -8.68
CA LEU A 79 -5.40 1.59 -9.56
C LEU A 79 -4.81 2.02 -10.91
N ARG A 80 -5.19 3.19 -11.45
CA ARG A 80 -4.58 3.78 -12.66
C ARG A 80 -3.10 4.08 -12.45
N SER A 81 -2.73 4.62 -11.29
CA SER A 81 -1.34 4.91 -10.92
C SER A 81 -0.52 3.66 -10.62
N ILE A 82 -1.15 2.64 -10.04
CA ILE A 82 -0.45 1.41 -9.63
C ILE A 82 -0.35 0.41 -10.78
N PHE A 83 -1.48 -0.06 -11.32
CA PHE A 83 -1.53 -1.30 -12.12
C PHE A 83 -2.22 -1.20 -13.51
N ASN A 84 -3.26 -0.37 -13.68
CA ASN A 84 -4.18 -0.45 -14.82
C ASN A 84 -3.97 0.59 -15.93
N GLY A 85 -3.18 1.64 -15.71
CA GLY A 85 -2.91 2.69 -16.70
C GLY A 85 -1.65 2.44 -17.55
N GLN A 86 -1.58 3.06 -18.74
CA GLN A 86 -0.35 3.11 -19.54
C GLN A 86 0.79 3.83 -18.81
N PHE A 87 0.45 4.76 -17.90
CA PHE A 87 1.37 5.45 -17.02
C PHE A 87 1.41 4.86 -15.60
N SER A 88 0.97 3.60 -15.45
CA SER A 88 1.04 2.93 -14.16
C SER A 88 2.44 2.42 -13.86
N ILE A 89 2.79 2.33 -12.57
CA ILE A 89 4.11 1.85 -12.14
C ILE A 89 4.39 0.43 -12.67
N TYR A 90 3.45 -0.51 -12.50
CA TYR A 90 3.67 -1.89 -12.95
C TYR A 90 3.79 -2.00 -14.47
N HIS A 91 3.01 -1.24 -15.24
CA HIS A 91 3.10 -1.24 -16.69
C HIS A 91 4.44 -0.67 -17.18
N GLU A 92 4.83 0.50 -16.66
CA GLU A 92 6.07 1.17 -17.07
C GLU A 92 7.32 0.37 -16.66
N LEU A 93 7.31 -0.29 -15.50
CA LEU A 93 8.41 -1.18 -15.11
C LEU A 93 8.60 -2.33 -16.10
N LYS A 94 7.51 -2.96 -16.54
CA LYS A 94 7.56 -4.02 -17.57
C LYS A 94 8.06 -3.48 -18.90
N ASN A 95 7.59 -2.32 -19.33
CA ASN A 95 8.05 -1.67 -20.57
C ASN A 95 9.55 -1.35 -20.55
N ARG A 96 10.09 -1.02 -19.37
CA ARG A 96 11.53 -0.79 -19.16
C ARG A 96 12.34 -2.07 -18.96
N GLY A 97 11.75 -3.23 -19.20
CA GLY A 97 12.45 -4.51 -19.14
C GLY A 97 12.62 -5.08 -17.73
N VAL A 98 11.87 -4.62 -16.72
CA VAL A 98 11.80 -5.26 -15.39
C VAL A 98 10.74 -6.38 -15.46
N PRO A 99 11.11 -7.67 -15.55
CA PRO A 99 10.16 -8.74 -15.88
C PRO A 99 9.19 -9.01 -14.74
N ASP A 100 9.69 -8.95 -13.51
CA ASP A 100 8.92 -9.11 -12.29
C ASP A 100 9.01 -7.86 -11.40
N PRO A 101 8.11 -6.89 -11.59
CA PRO A 101 8.03 -5.72 -10.71
C PRO A 101 7.75 -6.05 -9.24
N PHE A 102 7.10 -7.18 -8.93
CA PHE A 102 6.76 -7.57 -7.55
C PHE A 102 8.00 -7.88 -6.71
N LYS A 103 9.14 -8.15 -7.36
CA LYS A 103 10.44 -8.22 -6.68
C LYS A 103 10.83 -6.86 -6.05
N TYR A 104 10.41 -5.74 -6.63
CA TYR A 104 10.89 -4.42 -6.19
C TYR A 104 9.86 -3.60 -5.44
N ILE A 105 8.59 -3.68 -5.83
CA ILE A 105 7.52 -2.88 -5.23
C ILE A 105 6.28 -3.72 -4.96
N THR A 106 5.72 -3.54 -3.77
CA THR A 106 4.52 -4.21 -3.29
C THR A 106 3.58 -3.24 -2.58
N PHE A 107 2.29 -3.47 -2.75
CA PHE A 107 1.22 -2.63 -2.23
C PHE A 107 0.36 -3.41 -1.24
N TYR A 108 0.10 -2.79 -0.10
CA TYR A 108 -0.58 -3.38 1.02
C TYR A 108 -1.69 -2.48 1.53
N GLY A 109 -2.63 -3.06 2.26
CA GLY A 109 -3.51 -2.34 3.14
C GLY A 109 -3.50 -2.95 4.54
N MET A 110 -4.36 -2.42 5.41
CA MET A 110 -4.49 -2.92 6.77
C MET A 110 -5.94 -3.24 7.13
N ARG A 111 -6.13 -4.31 7.90
CA ARG A 111 -7.42 -4.76 8.41
C ARG A 111 -7.28 -5.34 9.81
N ASN A 112 -8.32 -5.17 10.62
CA ASN A 112 -8.43 -5.80 11.93
C ASN A 112 -9.76 -6.55 12.09
N TRP A 113 -9.84 -7.39 13.11
CA TRP A 113 -11.04 -8.11 13.48
C TRP A 113 -11.23 -8.15 14.99
N ALA A 114 -12.47 -8.37 15.42
CA ALA A 114 -12.82 -8.50 16.81
C ALA A 114 -14.11 -9.32 16.98
N VAL A 115 -14.44 -9.63 18.24
CA VAL A 115 -15.78 -10.13 18.61
C VAL A 115 -16.54 -8.98 19.26
N LEU A 116 -17.58 -8.50 18.58
CA LEU A 116 -18.46 -7.43 19.07
C LEU A 116 -19.84 -8.02 19.36
N MET A 117 -20.28 -7.94 20.62
CA MET A 117 -21.58 -8.49 21.06
C MET A 117 -21.79 -9.95 20.62
N GLY A 118 -20.75 -10.78 20.75
CA GLY A 118 -20.77 -12.20 20.38
C GLY A 118 -20.69 -12.48 18.87
N LYS A 119 -20.57 -11.46 18.02
CA LYS A 119 -20.42 -11.61 16.56
C LYS A 119 -19.00 -11.28 16.13
N LEU A 120 -18.44 -12.11 15.26
CA LEU A 120 -17.20 -11.79 14.56
C LEU A 120 -17.44 -10.62 13.62
N VAL A 121 -16.65 -9.58 13.78
CA VAL A 121 -16.64 -8.39 12.93
C VAL A 121 -15.22 -8.12 12.47
N GLN A 122 -15.10 -7.42 11.35
CA GLN A 122 -13.84 -6.99 10.80
C GLN A 122 -14.02 -5.57 10.26
N GLU A 123 -12.95 -4.78 10.26
CA GLU A 123 -12.93 -3.49 9.56
C GLU A 123 -11.53 -3.16 9.05
N ILE A 124 -11.47 -2.34 8.00
CA ILE A 124 -10.21 -1.78 7.52
C ILE A 124 -9.59 -0.92 8.64
N ILE A 125 -8.29 -1.03 8.83
CA ILE A 125 -7.57 0.01 9.57
C ILE A 125 -7.31 1.09 8.54
N TYR A 126 -7.96 2.24 8.74
CA TYR A 126 -7.77 3.39 7.87
C TYR A 126 -6.36 3.92 8.07
N VAL A 127 -5.48 3.62 7.11
CA VAL A 127 -4.11 4.15 7.10
C VAL A 127 -4.23 5.67 7.08
N HIS A 128 -3.54 6.32 8.01
CA HIS A 128 -3.60 7.77 8.15
C HIS A 128 -2.23 8.44 8.10
N SER A 129 -1.08 7.82 7.90
CA SER A 129 0.20 8.53 8.13
C SER A 129 0.84 9.07 6.84
N LYS A 130 0.98 10.37 6.49
CA LYS A 130 1.88 10.71 5.33
C LYS A 130 3.33 10.57 5.76
N LEU A 131 3.91 9.41 5.46
CA LEU A 131 5.22 9.03 5.93
C LEU A 131 5.99 8.39 4.80
N MET A 132 7.24 8.80 4.62
CA MET A 132 8.21 8.11 3.78
C MET A 132 9.48 7.88 4.59
N ILE A 133 9.95 6.63 4.67
CA ILE A 133 11.26 6.30 5.26
C ILE A 133 12.16 5.78 4.15
N VAL A 134 13.35 6.35 4.02
CA VAL A 134 14.32 5.98 2.97
C VAL A 134 15.64 5.57 3.60
N ASP A 135 16.08 4.35 3.28
CA ASP A 135 17.37 3.74 3.61
C ASP A 135 17.70 3.67 5.11
N ASP A 136 16.67 3.76 5.98
CA ASP A 136 16.83 3.97 7.42
C ASP A 136 17.74 5.19 7.73
N LYS A 137 17.66 6.27 6.94
CA LYS A 137 18.44 7.51 7.12
C LYS A 137 17.62 8.79 7.02
N TYR A 138 16.57 8.76 6.22
CA TYR A 138 15.71 9.90 5.96
C TYR A 138 14.28 9.51 6.29
N VAL A 139 13.57 10.42 6.95
CA VAL A 139 12.14 10.34 7.17
C VAL A 139 11.51 11.62 6.65
N ILE A 140 10.50 11.50 5.80
CA ILE A 140 9.61 12.60 5.44
C ILE A 140 8.29 12.33 6.11
N CYS A 141 7.79 13.28 6.90
CA CYS A 141 6.45 13.21 7.46
C CYS A 141 5.74 14.55 7.34
N GLY A 142 4.41 14.54 7.23
CA GLY A 142 3.64 15.78 7.04
C GLY A 142 2.18 15.53 6.75
N SER A 143 1.56 16.47 6.05
CA SER A 143 0.16 16.41 5.62
C SER A 143 -0.01 16.14 4.11
N ALA A 144 1.06 16.23 3.31
CA ALA A 144 0.98 16.12 1.85
C ALA A 144 0.75 14.69 1.34
N ASN A 145 -0.43 14.40 0.78
CA ASN A 145 -0.72 13.15 0.07
C ASN A 145 0.20 12.95 -1.14
N ILE A 146 0.32 11.69 -1.61
CA ILE A 146 0.83 11.42 -2.96
C ILE A 146 -0.32 11.62 -3.95
N ASN A 147 -0.54 12.88 -4.32
CA ASN A 147 -1.52 13.33 -5.31
C ASN A 147 -1.17 14.76 -5.79
N ASP A 148 -1.77 15.22 -6.87
CA ASP A 148 -1.56 16.58 -7.40
C ASP A 148 -2.09 17.65 -6.46
N ARG A 149 -3.21 17.37 -5.77
CA ARG A 149 -3.81 18.28 -4.79
C ARG A 149 -2.84 18.75 -3.71
N SER A 150 -2.02 17.84 -3.20
CA SER A 150 -1.03 18.12 -2.17
C SER A 150 0.33 18.51 -2.75
N LEU A 151 0.75 17.95 -3.89
CA LEU A 151 2.14 18.07 -4.37
C LEU A 151 2.40 19.20 -5.36
N LEU A 152 1.39 19.74 -6.06
CA LEU A 152 1.62 20.80 -7.05
C LEU A 152 1.79 22.20 -6.44
N GLY A 153 1.48 22.38 -5.16
CA GLY A 153 1.64 23.64 -4.42
C GLY A 153 0.67 24.77 -4.84
N LYS A 154 -0.15 24.57 -5.87
CA LYS A 154 -1.17 25.54 -6.34
C LYS A 154 -2.59 25.19 -5.89
N ARG A 155 -2.74 24.11 -5.11
CA ARG A 155 -4.03 23.56 -4.67
C ARG A 155 -4.12 23.63 -3.14
N ASP A 156 -4.01 22.51 -2.43
CA ASP A 156 -4.08 22.51 -0.96
C ASP A 156 -2.78 23.05 -0.35
N SER A 157 -2.92 23.72 0.80
CA SER A 157 -1.77 24.13 1.61
C SER A 157 -1.32 22.96 2.47
N GLU A 158 -0.07 22.54 2.31
CA GLU A 158 0.50 21.38 2.99
C GLU A 158 1.76 21.75 3.77
N VAL A 159 2.08 20.95 4.79
CA VAL A 159 3.33 21.05 5.54
C VAL A 159 4.01 19.69 5.60
N ALA A 160 5.34 19.67 5.46
CA ALA A 160 6.13 18.47 5.65
C ALA A 160 7.48 18.80 6.29
N ALA A 161 7.99 17.86 7.08
CA ALA A 161 9.32 17.89 7.65
C ALA A 161 10.17 16.78 7.02
N VAL A 162 11.40 17.13 6.62
CA VAL A 162 12.42 16.16 6.23
C VAL A 162 13.37 16.01 7.43
N ILE A 163 13.33 14.84 8.05
CA ILE A 163 14.18 14.45 9.17
C ILE A 163 15.33 13.63 8.60
N LYS A 164 16.55 14.14 8.77
CA LYS A 164 17.78 13.45 8.41
C LYS A 164 18.49 13.06 9.70
N ASP A 165 18.80 11.78 9.86
CA ASP A 165 19.59 11.33 11.00
C ASP A 165 21.01 11.93 10.97
N GLU A 166 21.51 12.29 12.15
CA GLU A 166 22.92 12.68 12.37
C GLU A 166 23.66 11.65 13.24
N GLU A 167 22.91 10.84 14.00
CA GLU A 167 23.46 9.74 14.79
C GLU A 167 23.26 8.41 14.08
N PHE A 168 24.37 7.71 13.83
CA PHE A 168 24.39 6.46 13.10
C PHE A 168 25.01 5.32 13.91
N PHE A 169 24.65 4.10 13.56
CA PHE A 169 25.29 2.89 14.05
C PHE A 169 25.40 1.85 12.93
N GLU A 170 26.33 0.91 13.07
CA GLU A 170 26.53 -0.18 12.11
C GLU A 170 25.33 -1.13 12.13
N SER A 171 24.88 -1.49 10.93
CA SER A 171 23.80 -2.45 10.74
C SER A 171 23.93 -3.17 9.40
N VAL A 172 22.91 -3.92 9.03
CA VAL A 172 22.87 -4.71 7.80
C VAL A 172 21.59 -4.40 7.04
N LEU A 173 21.73 -4.09 5.76
CA LEU A 173 20.65 -4.01 4.79
C LEU A 173 21.08 -4.77 3.54
N GLY A 174 20.26 -5.73 3.10
CA GLY A 174 20.47 -6.51 1.89
C GLY A 174 21.69 -7.43 1.99
N GLY A 175 22.05 -7.84 3.20
CA GLY A 175 23.29 -8.56 3.50
C GLY A 175 24.55 -7.68 3.59
N GLU A 176 24.46 -6.39 3.26
CA GLU A 176 25.59 -5.46 3.25
C GLU A 176 25.68 -4.67 4.56
N GLN A 177 26.91 -4.51 5.08
CA GLN A 177 27.16 -3.65 6.24
C GLN A 177 26.97 -2.18 5.86
N VAL A 178 26.11 -1.49 6.60
CA VAL A 178 25.74 -0.09 6.34
C VAL A 178 25.59 0.68 7.65
N MET A 179 25.88 1.97 7.61
CA MET A 179 25.50 2.89 8.69
C MET A 179 24.03 3.27 8.52
N VAL A 180 23.22 3.01 9.54
CA VAL A 180 21.79 3.41 9.58
C VAL A 180 21.57 4.45 10.67
N GLY A 181 20.63 5.36 10.43
CA GLY A 181 20.24 6.40 11.37
C GLY A 181 19.45 5.83 12.54
N LYS A 182 19.69 6.33 13.76
CA LYS A 182 19.00 5.87 14.96
C LYS A 182 17.49 6.11 14.89
N TYR A 183 17.07 7.29 14.47
CA TYR A 183 15.65 7.66 14.42
C TYR A 183 14.92 6.88 13.32
N ALA A 184 15.37 6.99 12.06
CA ALA A 184 14.72 6.34 10.93
C ALA A 184 14.64 4.82 11.09
N ASN A 185 15.74 4.16 11.49
CA ASN A 185 15.74 2.73 11.75
C ASN A 185 14.75 2.34 12.87
N SER A 186 14.78 3.05 14.01
CA SER A 186 13.91 2.72 15.14
C SER A 186 12.42 2.89 14.79
N LEU A 187 12.08 3.95 14.06
CA LEU A 187 10.72 4.20 13.58
C LEU A 187 10.25 3.08 12.65
N ARG A 188 11.03 2.74 11.62
CA ARG A 188 10.67 1.68 10.68
C ARG A 188 10.55 0.32 11.36
N LYS A 189 11.47 -0.03 12.28
CA LYS A 189 11.38 -1.26 13.08
C LYS A 189 10.08 -1.33 13.87
N LYS A 190 9.68 -0.23 14.50
CA LYS A 190 8.43 -0.16 15.27
C LYS A 190 7.21 -0.37 14.39
N ILE A 191 7.17 0.29 13.22
CA ILE A 191 6.08 0.13 12.24
C ILE A 191 5.99 -1.32 11.74
N PHE A 192 7.12 -1.91 11.31
CA PHE A 192 7.11 -3.27 10.77
C PHE A 192 6.68 -4.29 11.84
N LYS A 193 7.15 -4.14 13.08
CA LYS A 193 6.74 -5.01 14.18
C LYS A 193 5.26 -4.88 14.50
N LEU A 194 4.68 -3.67 14.43
CA LEU A 194 3.26 -3.45 14.62
C LEU A 194 2.45 -4.13 13.50
N HIS A 195 2.81 -3.85 12.26
CA HIS A 195 2.14 -4.29 11.04
C HIS A 195 2.12 -5.81 10.87
N LEU A 196 3.20 -6.48 11.27
CA LEU A 196 3.34 -7.94 11.25
C LEU A 196 2.84 -8.61 12.54
N GLY A 197 2.37 -7.83 13.52
CA GLY A 197 1.89 -8.33 14.82
C GLY A 197 2.99 -8.90 15.72
N ILE A 198 4.27 -8.75 15.34
CA ILE A 198 5.44 -9.18 16.11
C ILE A 198 5.50 -8.46 17.45
N TYR A 199 5.05 -7.20 17.49
CA TYR A 199 5.04 -6.37 18.70
C TYR A 199 4.22 -7.00 19.84
N PHE A 200 3.13 -7.71 19.52
CA PHE A 200 2.22 -8.26 20.53
C PHE A 200 2.59 -9.66 21.01
N ASN A 201 3.25 -10.47 20.15
CA ASN A 201 3.49 -11.88 20.46
C ASN A 201 4.88 -12.14 21.05
N ASN A 202 5.95 -11.63 20.41
CA ASN A 202 7.31 -11.69 20.93
C ASN A 202 8.21 -10.72 20.13
N PRO A 203 8.44 -9.49 20.63
CA PRO A 203 9.11 -8.44 19.86
C PRO A 203 10.57 -8.73 19.50
N ASN A 204 11.18 -9.77 20.09
CA ASN A 204 12.59 -10.16 19.89
C ASN A 204 12.76 -11.39 18.99
N LYS A 205 11.70 -12.10 18.62
CA LYS A 205 11.79 -13.40 17.91
C LYS A 205 11.99 -13.26 16.40
N VAL A 206 11.49 -12.17 15.81
CA VAL A 206 11.63 -11.90 14.37
C VAL A 206 12.46 -10.63 14.21
N GLU A 207 13.65 -10.79 13.62
CA GLU A 207 14.50 -9.68 13.28
C GLU A 207 13.97 -8.98 12.03
N VAL A 208 13.41 -7.79 12.23
CA VAL A 208 13.00 -6.90 11.14
C VAL A 208 14.15 -5.99 10.70
N GLN A 209 15.40 -6.30 11.06
CA GLN A 209 16.56 -5.41 10.89
C GLN A 209 16.89 -5.20 9.41
N ASP A 210 17.19 -6.30 8.73
CA ASP A 210 17.45 -6.30 7.29
C ASP A 210 16.11 -6.32 6.55
N CYS A 211 15.57 -5.14 6.28
CA CYS A 211 14.27 -4.97 5.67
C CYS A 211 14.27 -5.11 4.14
N VAL A 212 15.40 -5.45 3.52
CA VAL A 212 15.51 -5.51 2.05
C VAL A 212 16.03 -6.86 1.54
N CYS A 213 16.53 -7.72 2.43
CA CYS A 213 16.88 -9.10 2.10
C CYS A 213 15.65 -9.91 1.67
N ASP A 214 15.90 -10.90 0.83
CA ASP A 214 14.86 -11.75 0.24
C ASP A 214 14.05 -12.48 1.31
N GLN A 215 14.73 -13.00 2.34
CA GLN A 215 14.08 -13.71 3.45
C GLN A 215 13.03 -12.84 4.16
N PHE A 216 13.36 -11.57 4.47
CA PHE A 216 12.42 -10.69 5.14
C PHE A 216 11.30 -10.23 4.18
N TYR A 217 11.64 -9.91 2.93
CA TYR A 217 10.68 -9.49 1.92
C TYR A 217 9.63 -10.59 1.66
N ASP A 218 10.09 -11.84 1.50
CA ASP A 218 9.21 -13.01 1.30
C ASP A 218 8.39 -13.31 2.56
N TYR A 219 8.96 -13.14 3.75
CA TYR A 219 8.21 -13.26 5.00
C TYR A 219 7.08 -12.21 5.07
N PHE A 220 7.37 -10.94 4.80
CA PHE A 220 6.36 -9.87 4.81
C PHE A 220 5.20 -10.19 3.84
N ARG A 221 5.53 -10.63 2.62
CA ARG A 221 4.55 -11.07 1.61
C ARG A 221 3.76 -12.30 2.04
N SER A 222 4.41 -13.29 2.64
CA SER A 222 3.71 -14.50 3.11
C SER A 222 2.68 -14.18 4.19
N VAL A 223 2.98 -13.23 5.08
CA VAL A 223 2.03 -12.75 6.10
C VAL A 223 0.86 -12.03 5.44
N SER A 224 1.12 -11.15 4.47
CA SER A 224 0.06 -10.42 3.76
C SER A 224 -0.84 -11.36 2.94
N ASP A 225 -0.26 -12.33 2.23
CA ASP A 225 -0.97 -13.34 1.45
C ASP A 225 -1.88 -14.19 2.35
N GLN A 226 -1.33 -14.70 3.45
CA GLN A 226 -2.07 -15.51 4.43
C GLN A 226 -3.22 -14.71 5.04
N ASN A 227 -2.96 -13.48 5.51
CA ASN A 227 -3.99 -12.64 6.09
C ASN A 227 -5.10 -12.34 5.07
N THR A 228 -4.74 -11.97 3.84
CA THR A 228 -5.70 -11.67 2.76
C THR A 228 -6.61 -12.85 2.50
N PHE A 229 -6.03 -14.04 2.35
CA PHE A 229 -6.78 -15.28 2.15
C PHE A 229 -7.74 -15.55 3.30
N VAL A 230 -7.28 -15.45 4.56
CA VAL A 230 -8.12 -15.76 5.73
C VAL A 230 -9.26 -14.76 5.87
N TYR A 231 -9.00 -13.46 5.69
CA TYR A 231 -10.05 -12.45 5.74
C TYR A 231 -11.11 -12.66 4.65
N ASP A 232 -10.70 -12.95 3.42
CA ASP A 232 -11.62 -13.22 2.31
C ASP A 232 -12.41 -14.53 2.54
N TYR A 233 -11.76 -15.58 3.00
CA TYR A 233 -12.41 -16.86 3.35
C TYR A 233 -13.45 -16.71 4.47
N VAL A 234 -13.09 -15.98 5.54
CA VAL A 234 -13.94 -15.85 6.73
C VAL A 234 -15.08 -14.85 6.52
N PHE A 235 -14.81 -13.72 5.86
CA PHE A 235 -15.74 -12.60 5.79
C PHE A 235 -16.24 -12.27 4.38
N LYS A 236 -15.56 -12.72 3.32
CA LYS A 236 -15.78 -12.23 1.93
C LYS A 236 -15.75 -10.70 1.86
N CYS A 237 -14.76 -10.11 2.54
CA CYS A 237 -14.66 -8.67 2.72
C CYS A 237 -14.30 -7.93 1.42
N LEU A 238 -14.69 -6.65 1.36
CA LEU A 238 -14.34 -5.75 0.27
C LEU A 238 -13.15 -4.85 0.67
N PRO A 239 -12.30 -4.44 -0.29
CA PRO A 239 -12.22 -4.92 -1.68
C PRO A 239 -11.45 -6.26 -1.77
N SER A 240 -11.57 -6.95 -2.90
CA SER A 240 -10.96 -8.28 -3.11
C SER A 240 -10.66 -8.55 -4.59
N ASP A 241 -9.52 -9.18 -4.90
CA ASP A 241 -9.13 -9.57 -6.27
C ASP A 241 -10.02 -10.67 -6.87
N ASN A 242 -10.84 -11.32 -6.03
CA ASN A 242 -11.88 -12.24 -6.46
C ASN A 242 -13.06 -11.53 -7.15
N ILE A 243 -13.14 -10.20 -7.03
CA ILE A 243 -14.22 -9.37 -7.56
C ILE A 243 -13.69 -8.54 -8.73
N LYS A 244 -13.84 -9.07 -9.94
CA LYS A 244 -13.29 -8.44 -11.15
C LYS A 244 -14.29 -7.58 -11.91
N SER A 245 -15.58 -7.61 -11.57
CA SER A 245 -16.63 -6.79 -12.19
C SER A 245 -17.73 -6.42 -11.18
N PHE A 246 -18.55 -5.43 -11.52
CA PHE A 246 -19.73 -5.04 -10.73
C PHE A 246 -20.75 -6.16 -10.61
N ASP A 247 -20.86 -7.04 -11.61
CA ASP A 247 -21.75 -8.19 -11.54
C ASP A 247 -21.26 -9.24 -10.54
N THR A 248 -19.95 -9.50 -10.48
CA THR A 248 -19.38 -10.31 -9.41
C THR A 248 -19.59 -9.62 -8.05
N LEU A 249 -19.41 -8.30 -7.96
CA LEU A 249 -19.57 -7.55 -6.72
C LEU A 249 -20.98 -7.72 -6.11
N LYS A 250 -22.03 -7.65 -6.94
CA LYS A 250 -23.43 -7.81 -6.51
C LYS A 250 -23.70 -9.17 -5.84
N THR A 251 -23.02 -10.22 -6.28
CA THR A 251 -23.26 -11.60 -5.82
C THR A 251 -22.28 -12.04 -4.74
N TYR A 252 -21.09 -11.43 -4.69
CA TYR A 252 -20.01 -11.85 -3.79
C TYR A 252 -20.33 -11.64 -2.32
N SER A 253 -20.83 -10.46 -1.95
CA SER A 253 -21.17 -10.09 -0.57
C SER A 253 -22.42 -10.81 -0.04
N LEU A 254 -23.31 -11.24 -0.95
CA LEU A 254 -24.50 -12.03 -0.63
C LEU A 254 -24.20 -13.51 -0.40
N SER A 255 -23.10 -13.99 -0.97
CA SER A 255 -22.72 -15.40 -0.84
C SER A 255 -22.40 -15.74 0.63
N PRO A 256 -22.80 -16.92 1.14
CA PRO A 256 -22.47 -17.33 2.50
C PRO A 256 -20.96 -17.23 2.78
N CYS A 257 -20.60 -16.76 3.97
CA CYS A 257 -19.23 -16.65 4.46
C CYS A 257 -19.09 -17.36 5.82
N LEU A 258 -17.87 -17.79 6.16
CA LEU A 258 -17.65 -18.67 7.31
C LEU A 258 -18.07 -18.01 8.63
N SER A 259 -17.85 -16.71 8.79
CA SER A 259 -18.27 -15.94 9.96
C SER A 259 -19.79 -16.01 10.24
N LYS A 260 -20.61 -16.30 9.22
CA LYS A 260 -22.06 -16.50 9.37
C LYS A 260 -22.44 -17.97 9.48
N THR A 261 -21.80 -18.86 8.71
CA THR A 261 -22.18 -20.27 8.63
C THR A 261 -21.61 -21.13 9.75
N ASP A 262 -20.40 -20.82 10.22
CA ASP A 262 -19.71 -21.51 11.31
C ASP A 262 -18.83 -20.52 12.10
N PRO A 263 -19.42 -19.73 13.02
CA PRO A 263 -18.70 -18.70 13.78
C PRO A 263 -17.58 -19.25 14.67
N ILE A 264 -17.70 -20.49 15.15
CA ILE A 264 -16.70 -21.11 16.03
C ILE A 264 -15.44 -21.42 15.21
N LYS A 265 -15.61 -22.07 14.05
CA LYS A 265 -14.49 -22.33 13.14
C LYS A 265 -13.92 -21.02 12.59
N ALA A 266 -14.77 -20.06 12.23
CA ALA A 266 -14.32 -18.75 11.79
C ALA A 266 -13.42 -18.08 12.82
N LYS A 267 -13.81 -18.07 14.10
CA LYS A 267 -12.99 -17.48 15.17
C LYS A 267 -11.64 -18.18 15.28
N LYS A 268 -11.62 -19.51 15.25
CA LYS A 268 -10.39 -20.31 15.31
C LYS A 268 -9.43 -19.98 14.15
N GLU A 269 -9.96 -19.90 12.93
CA GLU A 269 -9.20 -19.51 11.74
C GLU A 269 -8.56 -18.13 11.91
N MET A 270 -9.29 -17.17 12.46
CA MET A 270 -8.79 -15.81 12.71
C MET A 270 -7.68 -15.78 13.78
N GLU A 271 -7.87 -16.48 14.90
CA GLU A 271 -6.91 -16.52 16.02
C GLU A 271 -5.61 -17.25 15.68
N GLU A 272 -5.69 -18.35 14.92
CA GLU A 272 -4.52 -19.19 14.62
C GLU A 272 -3.73 -18.68 13.41
N LYS A 273 -4.40 -18.07 12.43
CA LYS A 273 -3.79 -17.79 11.12
C LYS A 273 -3.55 -16.32 10.84
N VAL A 274 -4.32 -15.38 11.40
CA VAL A 274 -4.07 -13.95 11.14
C VAL A 274 -2.93 -13.44 12.02
N LYS A 275 -1.96 -12.74 11.40
CA LYS A 275 -0.81 -12.17 12.10
C LYS A 275 -0.69 -10.69 11.77
N GLY A 276 -0.76 -9.83 12.79
CA GLY A 276 -0.71 -8.39 12.58
C GLY A 276 -1.90 -7.89 11.77
N PHE A 277 -1.66 -6.89 10.93
CA PHE A 277 -2.71 -6.12 10.28
C PHE A 277 -2.58 -6.07 8.76
N ILE A 278 -1.40 -6.36 8.23
CA ILE A 278 -1.11 -6.22 6.80
C ILE A 278 -1.89 -7.24 5.98
N VAL A 279 -2.47 -6.78 4.89
CA VAL A 279 -3.09 -7.57 3.82
C VAL A 279 -2.64 -7.01 2.47
N ASN A 280 -2.78 -7.78 1.40
CA ASN A 280 -2.50 -7.33 0.05
C ASN A 280 -3.48 -6.23 -0.35
N PHE A 281 -2.98 -5.22 -1.04
CA PHE A 281 -3.85 -4.28 -1.73
C PHE A 281 -4.41 -4.95 -2.99
N PRO A 282 -5.73 -4.94 -3.22
CA PRO A 282 -6.34 -5.69 -4.31
C PRO A 282 -6.16 -4.99 -5.66
N LEU A 283 -5.12 -5.37 -6.39
CA LEU A 283 -4.71 -4.78 -7.67
C LEU A 283 -5.66 -5.13 -8.82
N LEU A 284 -6.41 -6.22 -8.71
CA LEU A 284 -7.32 -6.75 -9.72
C LEU A 284 -8.80 -6.46 -9.43
N PHE A 285 -9.10 -5.73 -8.36
CA PHE A 285 -10.46 -5.33 -8.02
C PHE A 285 -11.08 -4.52 -9.18
N LEU A 286 -12.24 -4.98 -9.66
CA LEU A 286 -12.95 -4.40 -10.81
C LEU A 286 -12.13 -4.31 -12.12
N SER A 287 -11.08 -5.12 -12.25
CA SER A 287 -10.17 -5.08 -13.42
C SER A 287 -10.80 -5.43 -14.78
N LYS A 288 -12.01 -6.02 -14.81
CA LYS A 288 -12.74 -6.28 -16.07
C LYS A 288 -13.66 -5.12 -16.49
N GLU A 289 -13.82 -4.10 -15.66
CA GLU A 289 -14.57 -2.91 -16.02
C GLU A 289 -13.72 -2.04 -16.95
N VAL A 290 -14.23 -1.74 -18.15
CA VAL A 290 -13.52 -0.96 -19.18
C VAL A 290 -13.15 0.44 -18.67
N ASN A 291 -14.05 1.05 -17.90
CA ASN A 291 -13.79 2.24 -17.11
C ASN A 291 -14.65 2.16 -15.86
N PHE A 292 -14.03 1.97 -14.69
CA PHE A 292 -14.76 2.00 -13.43
C PHE A 292 -14.74 3.38 -12.77
N PHE A 293 -14.39 4.47 -13.46
CA PHE A 293 -14.68 5.81 -12.96
C PHE A 293 -16.20 6.05 -12.91
N PRO A 294 -16.73 6.90 -12.00
CA PRO A 294 -18.16 7.20 -11.96
C PRO A 294 -18.70 7.71 -13.29
N ASP A 295 -19.92 7.28 -13.61
CA ASP A 295 -20.62 7.66 -14.84
C ASP A 295 -20.83 9.19 -14.89
N LEU A 296 -20.71 9.79 -16.09
CA LEU A 296 -20.91 11.22 -16.32
C LEU A 296 -22.31 11.73 -15.92
N ARG A 297 -23.29 10.85 -15.71
CA ARG A 297 -24.62 11.19 -15.19
C ARG A 297 -24.64 11.36 -13.67
N THR A 298 -23.59 10.95 -12.96
CA THR A 298 -23.43 11.16 -11.52
C THR A 298 -22.76 12.50 -11.25
N ARG A 299 -23.00 13.07 -10.06
CA ARG A 299 -22.31 14.29 -9.63
C ARG A 299 -20.79 14.12 -9.70
N GLU A 300 -20.30 12.95 -9.30
CA GLU A 300 -18.87 12.65 -9.26
C GLU A 300 -18.23 12.50 -10.65
N GLY A 301 -19.00 12.02 -11.63
CA GLY A 301 -18.55 11.94 -13.02
C GLY A 301 -18.52 13.30 -13.72
N MET A 302 -19.38 14.25 -13.33
CA MET A 302 -19.43 15.58 -13.94
C MET A 302 -18.38 16.56 -13.43
N VAL A 303 -17.84 16.34 -12.22
CA VAL A 303 -16.87 17.27 -11.65
C VAL A 303 -15.49 17.13 -12.32
N PRO A 304 -14.70 18.21 -12.42
CA PRO A 304 -13.35 18.15 -12.95
C PRO A 304 -12.49 17.05 -12.31
N THR A 305 -11.67 16.38 -13.12
CA THR A 305 -10.76 15.31 -12.67
C THR A 305 -9.81 15.77 -11.57
N SER A 306 -9.44 17.05 -11.57
CA SER A 306 -8.60 17.70 -10.54
C SER A 306 -9.16 17.66 -9.11
N ILE A 307 -10.44 17.34 -8.93
CA ILE A 307 -11.03 17.11 -7.60
C ILE A 307 -10.62 15.75 -7.04
N TRP A 308 -10.35 14.79 -7.91
CA TRP A 308 -9.98 13.43 -7.57
C TRP A 308 -8.47 13.20 -7.60
N THR A 309 -7.70 14.07 -8.27
CA THR A 309 -6.24 13.95 -8.45
C THR A 309 -5.41 14.85 -7.57
#